data_AF-A0A1X7URP3-F1
#
_entry.id   AF-A0A1X7URP3-F1
#
_cell.length_a   1.000
_cell.length_b   1.000
_cell.length_c   1.000
_cell.angle_alpha   90.00
_cell.angle_beta   90.00
_cell.angle_gamma   90.00
#
_symmetry.space_group_name_H-M   'P 1'
#
loop_
_entity.id
_entity.type
_entity.pdbx_description
1 polymer ?
#
loop_
_entity_poly.entity_id
_entity_poly.type
_entity_poly.pdbx_seq_one_letter_code
_entity_poly.pdbx_strand_id
1 'polypeptide(L)'
;MYSLTKKTADLPNPQEATCSDHGKLLELFCETCDTVICSHCSVRNHKHHEYDLIADSYTKHCQKLRECLLPVEGKKEALKKVLSALAEREEKEF
;
A
#
# COMPACT_ATOMS: atom_id res chain seq x y z
N MET A 1 15.23 -41.88 14.68
CA MET A 1 14.62 -41.24 13.50
C MET A 1 14.53 -39.76 13.77
N TYR A 2 15.16 -38.96 12.89
CA TYR A 2 15.08 -37.50 12.87
C TYR A 2 13.62 -37.04 12.88
N SER A 3 13.34 -35.93 13.56
CA SER A 3 12.80 -34.76 12.85
C SER A 3 13.00 -33.49 13.66
N LEU A 4 13.74 -32.59 13.03
CA LEU A 4 14.17 -31.28 13.48
C LEU A 4 12.99 -30.42 13.92
N THR A 5 13.21 -29.75 15.05
CA THR A 5 12.61 -28.47 15.39
C THR A 5 12.72 -27.51 14.20
N LYS A 6 11.60 -27.23 13.54
CA LYS A 6 11.43 -26.00 12.77
C LYS A 6 10.72 -25.01 13.67
N LYS A 7 11.51 -24.30 14.48
CA LYS A 7 11.11 -23.00 15.03
C LYS A 7 11.09 -22.05 13.84
N THR A 8 9.94 -21.97 13.17
CA THR A 8 9.66 -20.87 12.25
C THR A 8 9.79 -19.60 13.07
N ALA A 9 10.76 -18.78 12.70
CA ALA A 9 10.90 -17.44 13.23
C ALA A 9 9.53 -16.74 13.13
N ASP A 10 9.13 -16.10 14.21
CA ASP A 10 7.96 -15.24 14.29
C ASP A 10 8.02 -14.18 13.18
N LEU A 11 7.50 -14.53 12.01
CA LEU A 11 6.83 -13.55 11.17
C LEU A 11 5.73 -12.96 12.08
N PRO A 12 5.60 -11.63 12.19
CA PRO A 12 4.46 -11.08 12.89
C PRO A 12 3.23 -11.68 12.22
N ASN A 13 2.52 -12.57 12.93
CA ASN A 13 1.16 -12.93 12.59
C ASN A 13 0.47 -11.58 12.37
N PRO A 14 -0.07 -11.28 11.17
CA PRO A 14 -0.83 -10.05 11.00
C PRO A 14 -1.87 -10.11 12.10
N GLN A 15 -1.74 -9.27 13.12
CA GLN A 15 -2.73 -9.25 14.19
C GLN A 15 -4.03 -9.00 13.47
N GLU A 16 -4.91 -10.01 13.48
CA GLU A 16 -6.16 -9.97 12.75
C GLU A 16 -6.93 -8.75 13.25
N ALA A 17 -6.84 -7.67 12.47
CA ALA A 17 -7.25 -6.36 12.93
C ALA A 17 -8.77 -6.42 13.09
N THR A 18 -9.23 -6.05 14.28
CA THR A 18 -10.63 -6.18 14.65
C THR A 18 -11.27 -4.79 14.65
N CYS A 19 -12.44 -4.68 14.05
CA CYS A 19 -13.26 -3.48 14.05
C CYS A 19 -13.63 -3.09 15.49
N SER A 20 -13.32 -1.85 15.87
CA SER A 20 -13.64 -1.29 17.20
C SER A 20 -15.13 -1.36 17.54
N ASP A 21 -15.97 -1.12 16.53
CA ASP A 21 -17.40 -0.92 16.74
C ASP A 21 -18.19 -2.23 16.77
N HIS A 22 -17.66 -3.27 16.12
CA HIS A 22 -18.37 -4.53 15.88
C HIS A 22 -17.65 -5.76 16.41
N GLY A 23 -16.39 -5.63 16.86
CA GLY A 23 -15.59 -6.76 17.37
C GLY A 23 -15.33 -7.85 16.32
N LYS A 24 -15.39 -7.50 15.03
CA LYS A 24 -15.24 -8.43 13.89
C LYS A 24 -13.99 -8.13 13.09
N LEU A 25 -13.45 -9.14 12.44
CA LEU A 25 -12.26 -8.99 11.60
C LEU A 25 -12.49 -7.97 10.47
N LEU A 26 -11.44 -7.20 10.19
CA LEU A 26 -11.34 -6.28 9.07
C LEU A 26 -10.84 -7.05 7.85
N GLU A 27 -11.77 -7.56 7.06
CA GLU A 27 -11.49 -8.45 5.91
C GLU A 27 -11.80 -7.78 4.56
N LEU A 28 -12.49 -6.65 4.58
CA LEU A 28 -12.96 -5.93 3.39
C LEU A 28 -12.24 -4.60 3.26
N PHE A 29 -12.00 -4.17 2.03
CA PHE A 29 -11.52 -2.84 1.70
C PHE A 29 -12.63 -2.06 0.99
N CYS A 30 -13.03 -0.92 1.55
CA CYS A 30 -14.00 -0.02 0.94
C CYS A 30 -13.30 0.93 -0.03
N GLU A 31 -13.52 0.73 -1.32
CA GLU A 31 -12.93 1.51 -2.42
C GLU A 31 -13.42 2.97 -2.43
N THR A 32 -14.64 3.23 -1.95
CA THR A 32 -15.18 4.60 -1.88
C THR A 32 -14.58 5.42 -0.74
N CYS A 33 -14.22 4.78 0.38
CA CYS A 33 -13.72 5.44 1.57
C CYS A 33 -12.21 5.28 1.80
N ASP A 34 -11.54 4.49 0.94
CA ASP A 34 -10.12 4.17 1.05
C ASP A 34 -9.74 3.60 2.43
N THR A 35 -10.56 2.68 2.95
CA THR A 35 -10.42 2.17 4.33
C THR A 35 -10.80 0.70 4.47
N VAL A 36 -10.19 0.02 5.44
CA VAL A 36 -10.51 -1.36 5.80
C VAL A 36 -11.72 -1.42 6.73
N ILE A 37 -12.65 -2.30 6.44
CA ILE A 37 -13.93 -2.43 7.14
C ILE A 37 -14.24 -3.90 7.46
N CYS A 38 -15.12 -4.12 8.43
CA CYS A 38 -15.69 -5.44 8.68
C CYS A 38 -17.01 -5.64 7.92
N SER A 39 -17.49 -6.88 7.88
CA SER A 39 -18.77 -7.25 7.25
C SER A 39 -20.01 -6.55 7.82
N HIS A 40 -19.95 -5.99 9.03
CA HIS A 40 -21.06 -5.22 9.60
C HIS A 40 -21.03 -3.76 9.15
N CYS A 41 -19.84 -3.18 9.03
CA CYS A 41 -19.67 -1.86 8.44
C CYS A 41 -20.18 -1.84 6.99
N SER A 42 -19.94 -2.91 6.23
CA SER A 42 -20.34 -3.00 4.82
C SER A 42 -21.85 -2.94 4.60
N VAL A 43 -22.68 -3.42 5.54
CA VAL A 43 -24.15 -3.35 5.44
C VAL A 43 -24.77 -2.15 6.17
N ARG A 44 -23.97 -1.42 6.97
CA ARG A 44 -24.39 -0.24 7.73
C ARG A 44 -23.82 1.02 7.10
N ASN A 45 -22.69 1.50 7.62
CA ASN A 45 -22.10 2.78 7.25
C ASN A 45 -21.60 2.82 5.80
N HIS A 46 -21.31 1.64 5.21
CA HIS A 46 -20.80 1.49 3.85
C HIS A 46 -21.76 0.73 2.91
N LYS A 47 -23.06 0.69 3.24
CA LYS A 47 -24.09 -0.10 2.53
C LYS A 47 -24.13 0.05 1.00
N HIS A 48 -23.77 1.23 0.50
CA HIS A 48 -23.81 1.55 -0.94
C HIS A 48 -22.43 1.95 -1.47
N HIS A 49 -21.38 1.63 -0.75
CA HIS A 49 -20.02 1.85 -1.22
C HIS A 49 -19.50 0.59 -1.88
N GLU A 50 -18.67 0.78 -2.90
CA GLU A 50 -17.93 -0.32 -3.51
C GLU A 50 -16.90 -0.82 -2.49
N TYR A 51 -16.83 -2.15 -2.34
CA TYR A 51 -15.83 -2.80 -1.50
C TYR A 51 -15.49 -4.17 -2.06
N ASP A 52 -14.25 -4.59 -1.85
CA ASP A 52 -13.73 -5.90 -2.24
C ASP A 52 -13.04 -6.56 -1.03
N LEU A 53 -12.70 -7.84 -1.14
CA LEU A 53 -11.80 -8.48 -0.18
C LEU A 53 -10.44 -7.80 -0.23
N ILE A 54 -9.78 -7.67 0.93
CA ILE A 54 -8.44 -7.07 1.01
C ILE A 54 -7.46 -7.79 0.08
N ALA A 55 -7.53 -9.13 0.00
CA ALA A 55 -6.65 -9.92 -0.86
C ALA A 55 -6.80 -9.56 -2.35
N ASP A 56 -8.03 -9.32 -2.80
CA ASP A 56 -8.33 -8.98 -4.20
C ASP A 56 -7.93 -7.52 -4.49
N SER A 57 -8.22 -6.62 -3.55
CA SER A 57 -7.90 -5.20 -3.64
C SER A 57 -6.40 -4.92 -3.60
N TYR A 58 -5.64 -5.71 -2.83
CA TYR A 58 -4.22 -5.48 -2.58
C TYR A 58 -3.40 -5.45 -3.88
N THR A 59 -3.57 -6.47 -4.73
CA THR A 59 -2.79 -6.57 -5.98
C THR A 59 -3.11 -5.42 -6.93
N LYS A 60 -4.41 -5.12 -7.09
CA LYS A 60 -4.93 -4.00 -7.89
C LYS A 60 -4.38 -2.66 -7.42
N HIS A 61 -4.38 -2.41 -6.11
CA HIS A 61 -3.88 -1.15 -5.54
C HIS A 61 -2.37 -1.02 -5.63
N CYS A 62 -1.61 -2.09 -5.36
CA CYS A 62 -0.16 -2.10 -5.57
C CYS A 62 0.21 -1.79 -7.03
N GLN A 63 -0.55 -2.33 -7.98
CA GLN A 63 -0.35 -2.03 -9.39
C GLN A 63 -0.63 -0.55 -9.70
N LYS A 64 -1.78 -0.02 -9.28
CA LYS A 64 -2.12 1.40 -9.46
C LYS A 64 -1.04 2.33 -8.88
N LEU A 65 -0.60 2.06 -7.65
CA LEU A 65 0.47 2.84 -7.01
C LEU A 65 1.76 2.80 -7.83
N ARG A 66 2.14 1.62 -8.34
CA ARG A 66 3.34 1.48 -9.18
C ARG A 66 3.21 2.29 -10.47
N GLU A 67 2.07 2.20 -11.15
CA GLU A 67 1.79 2.95 -12.38
C GLU A 67 1.84 4.46 -12.13
N CYS A 68 1.33 4.95 -11.00
CA CYS A 68 1.41 6.35 -10.62
C CYS A 68 2.84 6.80 -10.24
N LEU A 69 3.64 5.94 -9.61
CA LEU A 69 4.99 6.27 -9.16
C LEU A 69 6.03 6.30 -10.30
N LEU A 70 5.88 5.44 -11.31
CA LEU A 70 6.85 5.34 -12.42
C LEU A 70 7.10 6.69 -13.14
N PRO A 71 6.07 7.46 -13.55
CA PRO A 71 6.28 8.78 -14.16
C PRO A 71 6.93 9.80 -13.21
N VAL A 72 6.64 9.72 -11.90
CA VAL A 72 7.20 10.65 -10.91
C VAL A 72 8.70 10.43 -10.76
N GLU A 73 9.15 9.17 -10.70
CA GLU A 73 10.58 8.86 -10.66
C GLU A 73 11.28 9.33 -11.95
N GLY A 74 10.65 9.15 -13.11
CA GLY A 74 11.19 9.68 -14.37
C GLY A 74 11.35 11.21 -14.37
N LYS A 75 10.36 11.95 -13.86
CA LYS A 75 10.44 13.41 -13.71
C LYS A 75 11.53 13.83 -12.73
N LYS A 76 11.67 13.13 -11.60
CA LYS A 76 12.71 13.37 -10.60
C LYS A 76 14.11 13.19 -11.20
N GLU A 77 14.35 12.14 -11.97
CA GLU A 77 15.64 11.92 -12.64
C GLU A 77 15.92 12.96 -13.72
N ALA A 78 14.91 13.40 -14.47
CA ALA A 78 15.06 14.50 -15.42
C ALA A 78 15.45 15.81 -14.73
N LEU A 79 14.79 16.15 -13.61
CA LEU A 79 15.11 17.34 -12.82
C LEU A 79 16.54 17.29 -12.25
N LYS A 80 16.98 16.14 -11.73
CA LYS A 80 18.36 15.96 -11.27
C LYS A 80 19.38 16.24 -12.38
N LYS A 81 19.15 15.71 -13.59
CA LYS A 81 20.05 15.96 -14.75
C LYS A 81 20.13 17.44 -15.10
N VAL A 82 18.99 18.14 -15.10
CA VAL A 82 18.97 19.59 -15.35
C VAL A 82 19.75 20.33 -14.28
N LEU A 83 19.55 20.01 -13.00
CA LEU A 83 20.28 20.62 -11.89
C LEU A 83 21.80 20.43 -12.00
N SER A 84 22.26 19.20 -12.30
CA SER A 84 23.69 18.94 -12.54
C SER A 84 24.24 19.76 -13.70
N ALA A 85 23.52 19.83 -14.82
CA ALA A 85 23.94 20.61 -15.99
C ALA A 85 23.98 22.12 -15.73
N LEU A 86 23.17 22.65 -14.81
CA LEU A 86 23.22 24.05 -14.39
C LEU A 86 24.42 24.32 -13.49
N ALA A 87 24.68 23.44 -12.51
CA ALA A 87 25.85 23.56 -11.63
C ALA A 87 27.17 23.57 -12.41
N GLU A 88 27.31 22.68 -13.42
CA GLU A 88 28.49 22.65 -14.29
C GLU A 88 28.70 23.93 -15.13
N ARG A 89 27.64 24.73 -15.38
CA ARG A 89 27.76 26.00 -16.10
C ARG A 89 28.22 27.10 -15.16
N GLU A 90 27.69 27.14 -13.95
CA GLU A 90 28.08 28.11 -12.92
C GLU A 90 29.56 27.97 -12.54
N GLU A 91 30.08 26.74 -12.49
CA GLU A 91 31.50 26.46 -12.19
C GLU A 91 32.46 26.86 -13.32
N LYS A 92 31.99 27.03 -14.56
CA LYS A 92 32.80 27.42 -15.73
C LYS A 92 32.85 28.92 -15.98
N GLU A 93 32.03 29.69 -15.26
CA GLU A 93 31.93 31.15 -15.36
C GLU A 93 32.81 31.87 -14.31
N PHE A 94 33.62 31.12 -13.55
CA PHE A 94 34.64 31.58 -12.60
C PHE A 94 36.01 30.98 -12.93
#